data_AF-A0A7V3BVM8-F1
#
_entry.id   AF-A0A7V3BVM8-F1
#
_cell.length_a   1.000
_cell.length_b   1.000
_cell.length_c   1.000
_cell.angle_alpha   90.00
_cell.angle_beta   90.00
_cell.angle_gamma   90.00
#
_symmetry.space_group_name_H-M   'P 1'
#
loop_
_entity.id
_entity.type
_entity.pdbx_description
1 polymer ?
#
loop_
_entity_poly.entity_id
_entity_poly.type
_entity_poly.pdbx_seq_one_letter_code
_entity_poly.pdbx_strand_id
1 'polypeptide(L)'
;MRLRFPHGWVAHRHPVNVRHVGDGRTLGERVADGVAGSVGSWPFILGQSALLGLWLLANTVLIRDWIHGEPFDPYPFILLNLVLSFQAAYTGPVVMMSQNRQAAKDRDEAEHDYEVNRQALERLDAIDARLERIEATLTPRAR
;
A
#
# COMPACT_ATOMS: atom_id res chain seq x y z
N MET A 1 23.20 -18.87 -28.22
CA MET A 1 23.33 -17.41 -28.36
C MET A 1 22.97 -16.79 -27.01
N ARG A 2 23.96 -16.39 -26.19
CA ARG A 2 23.73 -15.80 -24.86
C ARG A 2 23.52 -14.29 -25.02
N LEU A 3 22.31 -13.81 -24.76
CA LEU A 3 22.02 -12.38 -24.69
C LEU A 3 22.85 -11.79 -23.53
N ARG A 4 23.79 -10.91 -23.87
CA ARG A 4 24.64 -10.20 -22.90
C ARG A 4 24.01 -8.84 -22.63
N PHE A 5 23.37 -8.71 -21.47
CA PHE A 5 22.80 -7.43 -21.03
C PHE A 5 23.94 -6.47 -20.60
N PRO A 6 23.96 -5.21 -21.07
CA PRO A 6 24.96 -4.23 -20.66
C PRO A 6 24.75 -3.76 -19.21
N HIS A 7 25.83 -3.57 -18.46
CA HIS A 7 25.83 -3.09 -17.08
C HIS A 7 25.44 -1.62 -17.00
N GLY A 8 24.24 -1.34 -16.46
CA GLY A 8 23.77 0.03 -16.21
C GLY A 8 22.39 0.09 -15.53
N TRP A 9 22.04 -0.89 -14.69
CA TRP A 9 20.77 -0.89 -13.96
C TRP A 9 20.79 0.18 -12.87
N VAL A 10 20.60 1.44 -13.26
CA VAL A 10 20.13 2.48 -12.36
C VAL A 10 18.77 1.98 -11.87
N ALA A 11 18.59 1.84 -10.56
CA ALA A 11 17.29 1.53 -9.99
C ALA A 11 16.32 2.60 -10.47
N HIS A 12 15.56 2.31 -11.54
CA HIS A 12 14.55 3.19 -12.09
C HIS A 12 13.43 3.28 -11.05
N ARG A 13 13.61 4.19 -10.09
CA ARG A 13 12.52 4.59 -9.22
C ARG A 13 11.51 5.29 -10.12
N HIS A 14 10.28 4.80 -10.10
CA HIS A 14 9.19 5.43 -10.84
C HIS A 14 9.18 6.93 -10.50
N PRO A 15 9.15 7.84 -11.47
CA PRO A 15 9.26 9.28 -11.23
C PRO A 15 8.17 9.79 -10.27
N VAL A 16 7.01 9.13 -10.23
CA VAL A 16 5.92 9.40 -9.26
C VAL A 16 6.37 9.12 -7.82
N ASN A 17 7.19 8.09 -7.60
CA ASN A 17 7.70 7.77 -6.28
C ASN A 17 8.70 8.83 -5.77
N VAL A 18 9.33 9.61 -6.65
CA VAL A 18 10.26 10.68 -6.27
C VAL A 18 9.52 11.93 -5.78
N ARG A 19 8.32 12.22 -6.33
CA ARG A 19 7.46 13.34 -5.88
C ARG A 19 6.98 13.18 -4.44
N HIS A 20 6.71 11.95 -4.00
CA HIS A 20 6.15 11.64 -2.67
C HIS A 20 7.19 11.32 -1.58
N VAL A 21 8.49 11.49 -1.87
CA VAL A 21 9.60 11.20 -0.94
C VAL A 21 9.98 12.41 -0.06
N GLY A 22 9.43 13.60 -0.34
CA GLY A 22 9.86 14.86 0.29
C GLY A 22 8.91 15.49 1.31
N ASP A 23 7.67 15.04 1.46
CA ASP A 23 6.78 15.63 2.47
C ASP A 23 7.27 15.24 3.86
N GLY A 24 7.48 16.24 4.72
CA GLY A 24 7.98 16.09 6.09
C GLY A 24 7.05 15.24 6.94
N ARG A 25 7.15 13.91 6.78
CA ARG A 25 6.26 12.94 7.41
C ARG A 25 6.34 13.10 8.91
N THR A 26 5.24 13.57 9.49
CA THR A 26 5.10 13.63 10.93
C THR A 26 5.11 12.20 11.49
N LEU A 27 5.57 12.03 12.74
CA LEU A 27 5.63 10.69 13.37
C LEU A 27 4.25 10.00 13.36
N GLY A 28 3.16 10.78 13.43
CA GLY A 28 1.79 10.28 13.33
C GLY A 28 1.47 9.64 11.98
N GLU A 29 1.90 10.24 10.87
CA GLU A 29 1.66 9.69 9.53
C GLU A 29 2.43 8.38 9.31
N ARG A 30 3.65 8.25 9.82
CA ARG A 30 4.41 6.99 9.73
C ARG A 30 3.75 5.86 10.53
N VAL A 31 3.22 6.17 11.71
CA VAL A 31 2.51 5.20 12.54
C VAL A 31 1.17 4.85 11.91
N ALA A 32 0.41 5.82 11.38
CA ALA A 32 -0.85 5.57 10.69
C ALA A 32 -0.66 4.69 9.45
N ASP A 33 0.40 4.90 8.66
CA ASP A 33 0.73 4.08 7.48
C ASP A 33 1.10 2.65 7.86
N GLY A 34 1.90 2.50 8.94
CA GLY A 34 2.24 1.20 9.49
C GLY A 34 1.02 0.45 10.03
N VAL A 35 0.15 1.13 10.77
CA VAL A 35 -1.09 0.57 11.32
C VAL A 35 -2.05 0.19 10.19
N ALA A 36 -2.26 1.05 9.21
CA ALA A 36 -3.11 0.76 8.06
C ALA A 36 -2.63 -0.45 7.24
N GLY A 37 -1.31 -0.57 7.03
CA GLY A 37 -0.73 -1.75 6.40
C GLY A 37 -0.80 -3.02 7.28
N SER A 38 -0.86 -2.86 8.61
CA SER A 38 -0.92 -3.99 9.55
C SER A 38 -2.33 -4.51 9.78
N VAL A 39 -3.35 -3.64 9.75
CA VAL A 39 -4.77 -3.95 10.05
C VAL A 39 -5.37 -5.00 9.09
N GLY A 40 -4.76 -5.25 7.93
CA GLY A 40 -5.17 -6.30 6.98
C GLY A 40 -4.29 -7.56 6.98
N SER A 41 -3.32 -7.69 7.89
CA SER A 41 -2.32 -8.76 7.85
C SER A 41 -2.68 -9.94 8.76
N TRP A 42 -2.43 -11.17 8.28
CA TRP A 42 -2.54 -12.40 9.08
C TRP A 42 -1.86 -12.36 10.47
N PRO A 43 -0.64 -11.81 10.64
CA PRO A 43 -0.02 -11.71 11.97
C PRO A 43 -0.74 -10.74 12.92
N PHE A 44 -1.40 -9.69 12.42
CA PHE A 44 -2.17 -8.78 13.26
C PHE A 44 -3.37 -9.47 13.91
N ILE A 45 -4.10 -10.29 13.13
CA ILE A 45 -5.24 -11.06 13.63
C ILE A 45 -4.81 -12.04 14.72
N LEU A 46 -3.67 -12.72 14.53
CA LEU A 46 -3.12 -13.65 15.53
C LEU A 46 -2.68 -12.92 16.80
N GLY A 47 -2.00 -11.77 16.68
CA GLY A 47 -1.60 -10.96 17.83
C GLY A 47 -2.79 -10.42 18.62
N GLN A 48 -3.80 -9.88 17.93
CA GLN A 48 -5.04 -9.39 18.54
C GLN A 48 -5.80 -10.52 19.24
N SER A 49 -5.90 -11.70 18.63
CA SER A 49 -6.55 -12.87 19.22
C SER A 49 -5.80 -13.38 20.45
N ALA A 50 -4.47 -13.39 20.41
CA ALA A 50 -3.64 -13.77 21.55
C ALA A 50 -3.78 -12.78 22.71
N LEU A 51 -3.83 -11.47 22.42
CA LEU A 51 -4.06 -10.43 23.43
C LEU A 51 -5.43 -10.58 24.09
N LEU A 52 -6.49 -10.80 23.30
CA LEU A 52 -7.84 -11.05 23.81
C LEU A 52 -7.89 -12.33 24.65
N GLY A 53 -7.27 -13.41 24.16
CA GLY A 53 -7.16 -14.67 24.90
C GLY A 53 -6.41 -14.52 26.22
N LEU A 54 -5.29 -13.78 26.22
CA LEU A 54 -4.52 -13.49 27.43
C LEU A 54 -5.31 -12.64 28.43
N TRP A 55 -6.03 -11.63 27.97
CA TRP A 55 -6.89 -10.80 28.82
C TRP A 55 -8.03 -11.60 29.44
N LEU A 56 -8.66 -12.47 28.64
CA LEU A 56 -9.70 -13.37 29.09
C LEU A 56 -9.18 -14.36 30.14
N LEU A 57 -8.02 -14.98 29.90
CA LEU A 57 -7.37 -15.91 30.83
C LEU A 57 -6.92 -15.19 32.13
N ALA A 58 -6.39 -13.98 32.01
CA ALA A 58 -5.98 -13.19 33.17
C ALA A 58 -7.19 -12.83 34.06
N ASN A 59 -8.32 -12.44 33.47
CA ASN A 59 -9.51 -12.11 34.26
C ASN A 59 -10.23 -13.36 34.81
N THR A 60 -10.35 -14.43 34.03
CA THR A 60 -11.14 -15.61 34.41
C THR A 60 -10.37 -16.63 35.24
N VAL A 61 -9.09 -16.86 34.98
CA VAL A 61 -8.30 -17.90 35.67
C VAL A 61 -7.44 -17.30 36.77
N LEU A 62 -6.76 -16.18 36.51
CA LEU A 62 -5.84 -15.57 37.48
C LEU A 62 -6.55 -14.78 38.58
N ILE A 63 -7.56 -13.96 38.26
CA ILE A 63 -8.21 -13.10 39.26
C ILE A 63 -9.33 -13.84 40.01
N ARG A 64 -10.19 -14.58 39.29
CA ARG A 64 -11.32 -15.30 39.89
C ARG A 64 -10.90 -16.60 40.60
N ASP A 65 -10.11 -17.46 39.94
CA ASP A 65 -9.83 -18.80 40.45
C ASP A 65 -8.56 -18.88 41.32
N TRP A 66 -7.53 -18.06 41.05
CA TRP A 66 -6.25 -18.12 41.77
C TRP A 66 -6.12 -17.14 42.95
N ILE A 67 -6.69 -15.94 42.86
CA ILE A 67 -6.52 -14.87 43.87
C ILE A 67 -7.74 -14.74 44.81
N HIS A 68 -8.88 -15.38 44.50
CA HIS A 68 -10.16 -15.17 45.19
C HIS A 68 -10.52 -13.68 45.35
N GLY A 69 -10.08 -12.84 44.42
CA GLY A 69 -10.38 -11.41 44.38
C GLY A 69 -11.64 -11.11 43.58
N GLU A 70 -12.19 -9.90 43.73
CA GLU A 70 -13.25 -9.47 42.83
C GLU A 70 -12.72 -9.41 41.38
N PRO A 71 -13.42 -10.01 40.41
CA PRO A 71 -13.04 -9.92 39.01
C PRO A 71 -12.95 -8.45 38.59
N PHE A 72 -11.81 -8.05 37.99
CA PHE A 72 -11.63 -6.70 37.48
C PHE A 72 -12.63 -6.36 36.36
N ASP A 73 -13.06 -7.37 35.59
CA ASP A 73 -14.13 -7.27 34.58
C ASP A 73 -15.09 -8.48 34.68
N PRO A 74 -16.15 -8.40 35.51
CA PRO A 74 -17.15 -9.46 35.65
C PRO A 74 -17.94 -9.69 34.34
N TYR A 75 -18.45 -10.91 34.15
CA TYR A 75 -19.35 -11.22 33.03
C TYR A 75 -20.54 -10.23 33.03
N PRO A 76 -20.78 -9.43 31.96
CA PRO A 76 -20.49 -9.64 30.54
C PRO A 76 -19.32 -8.81 29.95
N PHE A 77 -18.17 -8.71 30.63
CA PHE A 77 -16.94 -8.05 30.17
C PHE A 77 -17.17 -6.64 29.58
N ILE A 78 -17.62 -5.70 30.41
CA ILE A 78 -18.02 -4.36 29.97
C ILE A 78 -16.82 -3.56 29.44
N LEU A 79 -15.64 -3.75 30.05
CA LEU A 79 -14.43 -3.03 29.65
C LEU A 79 -13.90 -3.56 28.32
N LEU A 80 -13.89 -4.88 28.14
CA LEU A 80 -13.49 -5.49 26.86
C LEU A 80 -14.39 -5.00 25.72
N ASN A 81 -15.71 -4.99 25.96
CA ASN A 81 -16.67 -4.49 24.97
C ASN A 81 -16.44 -3.01 24.64
N LEU A 82 -16.22 -2.16 25.65
CA LEU A 82 -15.96 -0.74 25.44
C LEU A 82 -14.69 -0.52 24.60
N VAL A 83 -13.60 -1.21 24.93
CA VAL A 83 -12.32 -1.10 24.21
C VAL A 83 -12.47 -1.59 22.76
N LEU A 84 -13.15 -2.71 22.54
CA LEU A 84 -13.39 -3.23 21.19
C LEU A 84 -14.30 -2.31 20.36
N SER A 85 -15.35 -1.75 20.94
CA SER A 85 -16.20 -0.77 20.27
C SER A 85 -15.42 0.49 19.88
N PHE A 86 -14.57 1.01 20.78
CA PHE A 86 -13.71 2.14 20.48
C PHE A 86 -12.69 1.81 19.39
N GLN A 87 -12.03 0.65 19.48
CA GLN A 87 -11.08 0.17 18.47
C GLN A 87 -11.73 0.11 17.08
N ALA A 88 -12.93 -0.48 16.97
CA ALA A 88 -13.68 -0.56 15.72
C ALA A 88 -14.03 0.83 15.18
N ALA A 89 -14.49 1.74 16.03
CA ALA A 89 -14.84 3.11 15.65
C ALA A 89 -13.64 3.88 15.06
N TYR A 90 -12.44 3.70 15.59
CA TYR A 90 -11.22 4.35 15.07
C TYR A 90 -10.60 3.65 13.86
N THR A 91 -10.86 2.35 13.68
CA THR A 91 -10.32 1.58 12.56
C THR A 91 -10.83 2.11 11.22
N GLY A 92 -12.13 2.43 11.11
CA GLY A 92 -12.74 2.92 9.88
C GLY A 92 -12.07 4.19 9.32
N PRO A 93 -11.95 5.27 10.10
CA PRO A 93 -11.28 6.50 9.67
C PRO A 93 -9.79 6.30 9.32
N VAL A 94 -9.05 5.51 10.10
CA VAL A 94 -7.62 5.25 9.83
C VAL A 94 -7.45 4.51 8.51
N VAL A 95 -8.28 3.49 8.27
CA VAL A 95 -8.31 2.77 6.99
C VAL A 95 -8.67 3.72 5.86
N MET A 96 -9.70 4.56 6.01
CA MET A 96 -10.13 5.53 5.00
C MET A 96 -9.04 6.56 4.67
N MET A 97 -8.31 7.08 5.66
CA MET A 97 -7.19 7.99 5.44
C MET A 97 -6.05 7.31 4.67
N SER A 98 -5.76 6.05 5.00
CA SER A 98 -4.74 5.28 4.28
C SER A 98 -5.12 4.96 2.84
N GLN A 99 -6.41 4.68 2.60
CA GLN A 99 -6.96 4.44 1.28
C GLN A 99 -6.97 5.72 0.45
N ASN A 100 -7.39 6.84 1.01
CA ASN A 100 -7.39 8.13 0.33
C ASN A 100 -5.97 8.53 -0.13
N ARG A 101 -4.96 8.23 0.69
CA ARG A 101 -3.55 8.45 0.33
C ARG A 101 -3.03 7.49 -0.73
N GLN A 102 -3.41 6.22 -0.70
CA GLN A 102 -3.07 5.27 -1.76
C GLN A 102 -3.72 5.66 -3.08
N ALA A 103 -5.02 5.98 -3.06
CA ALA A 103 -5.76 6.42 -4.25
C ALA A 103 -5.17 7.68 -4.90
N ALA A 104 -4.65 8.63 -4.10
CA ALA A 104 -3.95 9.80 -4.63
C ALA A 104 -2.67 9.42 -5.39
N LYS A 105 -1.87 8.48 -4.85
CA LYS A 105 -0.67 7.97 -5.53
C LYS A 105 -1.01 7.20 -6.80
N ASP A 106 -2.01 6.33 -6.73
CA ASP A 106 -2.47 5.53 -7.87
C ASP A 106 -2.96 6.43 -9.01
N ARG A 107 -3.61 7.55 -8.67
CA ARG A 107 -4.03 8.56 -9.65
C ARG A 107 -2.85 9.25 -10.31
N ASP A 108 -1.86 9.70 -9.54
CA ASP A 108 -0.65 10.31 -10.09
C ASP A 108 0.12 9.34 -11.01
N GLU A 109 0.15 8.06 -10.65
CA GLU A 109 0.72 6.98 -11.46
C GLU A 109 -0.05 6.80 -12.78
N ALA A 110 -1.37 6.74 -12.72
CA ALA A 110 -2.21 6.64 -13.91
C ALA A 110 -2.08 7.85 -14.84
N GLU A 111 -1.99 9.07 -14.31
CA GLU A 111 -1.76 10.29 -15.09
C GLU A 111 -0.39 10.27 -15.78
N HIS A 112 0.66 9.80 -15.08
CA HIS A 112 1.99 9.65 -15.68
C HIS A 112 2.03 8.59 -16.78
N ASP A 113 1.42 7.42 -16.54
CA ASP A 113 1.33 6.34 -17.52
C ASP A 113 0.60 6.80 -18.78
N TYR A 114 -0.45 7.62 -18.63
CA TYR A 114 -1.15 8.22 -19.74
C TYR A 114 -0.24 9.13 -20.59
N GLU A 115 0.56 10.00 -19.97
CA GLU A 115 1.50 10.87 -20.66
C GLU A 115 2.59 10.08 -21.41
N VAL A 116 3.17 9.06 -20.75
CA VAL A 116 4.18 8.20 -21.36
C VAL A 116 3.61 7.43 -22.54
N ASN A 117 2.40 6.88 -22.40
CA ASN A 117 1.74 6.14 -23.47
C ASN A 117 1.43 7.06 -24.67
N ARG A 118 0.98 8.30 -24.42
CA ARG A 118 0.79 9.29 -25.49
C ARG A 118 2.10 9.62 -26.21
N GLN A 119 3.18 9.85 -25.48
CA GLN A 119 4.49 10.10 -26.10
C GLN A 119 4.99 8.89 -26.89
N ALA A 120 4.69 7.67 -26.43
CA ALA A 120 5.02 6.45 -27.15
C ALA A 120 4.27 6.37 -28.49
N LEU A 121 2.98 6.71 -28.51
CA LEU A 121 2.19 6.80 -29.74
C LEU A 121 2.78 7.83 -30.72
N GLU A 122 3.08 9.04 -30.26
CA GLU A 122 3.70 10.08 -31.09
C GLU A 122 5.05 9.62 -31.68
N ARG A 123 5.82 8.82 -30.94
CA ARG A 123 7.08 8.22 -31.43
C ARG A 123 6.86 7.11 -32.44
N LEU A 124 5.80 6.30 -32.30
CA LEU A 124 5.44 5.27 -33.27
C LEU A 124 5.04 5.91 -34.60
N ASP A 125 4.18 6.92 -34.58
CA ASP A 125 3.79 7.68 -35.78
C ASP A 125 5.01 8.28 -36.49
N ALA A 126 5.97 8.80 -35.72
CA ALA A 126 7.21 9.34 -36.26
C ALA A 126 8.11 8.27 -36.89
N ILE A 127 8.08 7.02 -36.41
CA ILE A 127 8.79 5.89 -37.01
C ILE A 127 8.11 5.49 -38.31
N ASP A 128 6.79 5.37 -38.33
CA ASP A 128 6.02 5.00 -39.53
C ASP A 128 6.25 6.02 -40.66
N ALA A 129 6.20 7.32 -40.36
CA ALA A 129 6.50 8.37 -41.34
C ALA A 129 7.94 8.31 -41.89
N ARG A 130 8.91 7.82 -41.11
CA ARG A 130 10.28 7.61 -41.57
C ARG A 130 10.38 6.38 -42.49
N LEU A 131 9.65 5.31 -42.18
CA LEU A 131 9.59 4.11 -43.00
C LEU A 131 8.98 4.40 -44.37
N GLU A 132 7.84 5.11 -44.41
CA GLU A 132 7.20 5.53 -45.67
C GLU A 132 8.14 6.38 -46.54
N ARG A 133 8.88 7.32 -45.91
CA ARG A 133 9.87 8.14 -46.62
C ARG A 133 11.00 7.30 -47.23
N ILE A 134 11.51 6.30 -46.49
CA ILE A 134 12.56 5.41 -46.99
C ILE A 134 12.02 4.56 -48.14
N GLU A 135 10.82 4.01 -48.00
CA GLU A 135 10.17 3.21 -49.04
C GLU A 135 9.98 4.00 -50.33
N ALA A 136 9.49 5.24 -50.24
CA ALA A 136 9.33 6.15 -51.37
C ALA A 136 10.66 6.52 -52.06
N THR A 137 11.77 6.52 -51.30
CA THR A 137 13.12 6.78 -51.84
C THR A 137 13.69 5.56 -52.56
N LEU A 138 13.27 4.34 -52.21
CA LEU A 138 13.74 3.08 -52.80
C LEU A 138 12.93 2.63 -54.02
N THR A 139 11.66 3.00 -54.12
CA THR A 139 10.77 2.69 -55.26
C THR A 139 11.08 3.36 -56.62
N PRO A 140 11.91 4.43 -56.77
CA PRO A 140 12.19 5.03 -58.09
C PRO A 140 13.05 4.17 -59.03
N ARG A 141 13.76 3.14 -58.53
CA ARG A 141 14.74 2.36 -59.31
C ARG A 141 14.22 1.04 -59.90
N ALA A 142 12.96 0.69 -59.71
CA ALA A 142 12.38 -0.57 -60.17
C ALA A 142 11.61 -0.45 -61.51
N ARG A 143 11.92 0.54 -62.34
CA ARG A 143 11.51 0.61 -63.76
C ARG A 143 12.72 0.80 -64.65
#